data_AF-A0A5A9DXQ0-F1
#
_entry.id   AF-A0A5A9DXQ0-F1
#
_cell.length_a   1.000
_cell.length_b   1.000
_cell.length_c   1.000
_cell.angle_alpha   90.00
_cell.angle_beta   90.00
_cell.angle_gamma   90.00
#
_symmetry.space_group_name_H-M   'P 1'
#
loop_
_entity.id
_entity.type
_entity.pdbx_description
1 polymer ?
#
loop_
_entity_poly.entity_id
_entity_poly.type
_entity_poly.pdbx_seq_one_letter_code
_entity_poly.pdbx_strand_id
1 'polypeptide(L)'
;MKKALILGATTILTLGFSSGFLSNIAHANENISNEITGLPVASLAEDASEVIFEVAPYVHKNDQGFLYVDSSIPQDVYIKNELAVLEKSFEEINRQVKNGQVVVNEDLSITNLSVTNKYKFMAAARKGYTSKTYWWGVRATYTDSQAKKAIKQLEDASDTEQDYATILFWLPPVAGIAGITGVYCKKLGKAMKSHNKGKGVILDMTWALTYKVKSR
;
A
#
# COMPACT_ATOMS: atom_id res chain seq x y z
N MET A 1 0.70 53.88 -28.56
CA MET A 1 -0.11 52.68 -28.88
C MET A 1 -0.31 51.89 -27.59
N LYS A 2 -1.56 51.70 -27.17
CA LYS A 2 -1.94 51.00 -25.94
C LYS A 2 -1.81 49.48 -26.14
N LYS A 3 -1.11 48.77 -25.25
CA LYS A 3 -1.19 47.31 -25.16
C LYS A 3 -1.64 46.94 -23.75
N ALA A 4 -2.79 46.28 -23.68
CA ALA A 4 -3.36 45.69 -22.48
C ALA A 4 -2.56 44.43 -22.12
N LEU A 5 -2.29 44.25 -20.83
CA LEU A 5 -1.60 43.09 -20.28
C LEU A 5 -2.62 42.33 -19.41
N ILE A 6 -2.94 41.10 -19.83
CA ILE A 6 -3.88 40.20 -19.16
C ILE A 6 -3.13 39.58 -17.96
N LEU A 7 -3.62 39.84 -16.74
CA LEU A 7 -3.19 39.14 -15.53
C LEU A 7 -3.77 37.71 -15.56
N GLY A 8 -2.91 36.72 -15.75
CA GLY A 8 -3.20 35.33 -15.37
C GLY A 8 -2.79 35.12 -13.91
N ALA A 9 -3.76 34.92 -13.02
CA ALA A 9 -3.50 34.54 -11.64
C ALA A 9 -3.23 33.03 -11.57
N THR A 10 -1.97 32.65 -11.36
CA THR A 10 -1.59 31.27 -11.05
C THR A 10 -1.65 31.08 -9.54
N THR A 11 -2.73 30.47 -9.05
CA THR A 11 -2.85 30.06 -7.65
C THR A 11 -1.97 28.83 -7.43
N ILE A 12 -0.78 29.02 -6.86
CA ILE A 12 0.04 27.91 -6.36
C ILE A 12 -0.56 27.47 -5.04
N LEU A 13 -1.13 26.26 -5.00
CA LEU A 13 -1.57 25.61 -3.78
C LEU A 13 -0.32 25.04 -3.08
N THR A 14 0.27 25.80 -2.17
CA THR A 14 1.34 25.33 -1.27
C THR A 14 0.72 24.52 -0.13
N LEU A 15 0.80 23.19 -0.22
CA LEU A 15 0.55 22.31 0.92
C LEU A 15 1.81 22.27 1.79
N GLY A 16 1.82 23.11 2.83
CA GLY A 16 2.88 23.13 3.84
C GLY A 16 2.77 21.94 4.79
N PHE A 17 3.81 21.13 4.84
CA PHE A 17 4.15 20.34 6.02
C PHE A 17 5.20 21.11 6.82
N SER A 18 4.79 21.65 7.97
CA SER A 18 5.69 22.28 8.93
C SER A 18 6.07 21.28 10.03
N SER A 19 7.32 20.84 10.02
CA SER A 19 8.05 20.47 11.23
C SER A 19 9.50 20.88 11.01
N GLY A 20 9.92 21.93 11.71
CA GLY A 20 11.08 22.74 11.37
C GLY A 20 12.43 22.08 11.61
N PHE A 21 13.39 22.49 10.78
CA PHE A 21 14.73 22.91 11.17
C PHE A 21 15.11 24.06 10.23
N LEU A 22 15.19 25.29 10.77
CA LEU A 22 15.78 26.43 10.07
C LEU A 22 17.20 26.62 10.60
N SER A 23 18.18 26.36 9.75
CA SER A 23 19.48 27.02 9.81
C SER A 23 19.80 27.54 8.42
N ASN A 24 20.00 28.86 8.35
CA ASN A 24 20.35 29.68 7.19
C ASN A 24 21.39 29.05 6.27
N ILE A 25 21.17 29.08 4.95
CA ILE A 25 22.26 29.26 3.96
C ILE A 25 21.75 30.10 2.79
N ALA A 26 22.49 31.17 2.50
CA ALA A 26 22.37 32.05 1.35
C ALA A 26 22.94 31.41 0.07
N HIS A 27 22.58 31.99 -1.08
CA HIS A 27 23.05 31.68 -2.44
C HIS A 27 24.50 31.16 -2.61
N ALA A 28 24.65 30.03 -3.32
CA ALA A 28 25.71 29.71 -4.31
C ALA A 28 25.33 28.36 -4.95
N ASN A 29 24.87 28.33 -6.20
CA ASN A 29 25.63 28.02 -7.42
C ASN A 29 26.47 26.73 -7.39
N GLU A 30 26.27 25.93 -8.45
CA GLU A 30 27.05 24.79 -8.96
C GLU A 30 26.73 23.36 -8.47
N ASN A 31 25.96 22.68 -9.32
CA ASN A 31 26.28 21.39 -9.95
C ASN A 31 26.65 20.22 -9.00
N ILE A 32 25.66 19.45 -8.56
CA ILE A 32 25.86 18.08 -8.05
C ILE A 32 24.71 17.18 -8.54
N SER A 33 25.12 16.17 -9.29
CA SER A 33 24.51 14.88 -9.61
C SER A 33 23.10 14.59 -9.08
N ASN A 34 22.19 14.31 -10.02
CA ASN A 34 20.92 13.62 -9.79
C ASN A 34 21.16 12.24 -9.16
N GLU A 35 21.15 12.17 -7.84
CA GLU A 35 20.87 10.94 -7.12
C GLU A 35 19.47 11.07 -6.51
N ILE A 36 18.47 10.91 -7.38
CA ILE A 36 17.11 10.64 -6.92
C ILE A 36 17.19 9.27 -6.27
N THR A 37 17.24 9.25 -4.94
CA THR A 37 17.02 8.07 -4.12
C THR A 37 15.71 7.44 -4.58
N GLY A 38 15.84 6.35 -5.33
CA GLY A 38 14.72 5.65 -5.95
C GLY A 38 13.74 5.22 -4.86
N LEU A 39 12.55 5.82 -4.88
CA LEU A 39 11.39 5.21 -4.26
C LEU A 39 11.22 3.82 -4.89
N PRO A 40 10.94 2.76 -4.12
CA PRO A 40 10.73 1.44 -4.67
C PRO A 40 9.64 1.51 -5.73
N VAL A 41 10.02 1.26 -6.98
CA VAL A 41 9.08 1.11 -8.08
C VAL A 41 8.26 -0.13 -7.75
N ALA A 42 6.94 0.02 -7.63
CA ALA A 42 6.07 -1.13 -7.38
C ALA A 42 6.37 -2.24 -8.40
N SER A 43 6.81 -3.38 -7.88
CA SER A 43 6.91 -4.63 -8.61
C SER A 43 5.57 -4.92 -9.29
N LEU A 44 5.57 -4.98 -10.63
CA LEU A 44 4.38 -5.18 -11.47
C LEU A 44 3.86 -6.63 -11.44
N ALA A 45 4.25 -7.44 -10.44
CA ALA A 45 3.96 -8.87 -10.40
C ALA A 45 2.49 -9.14 -10.02
N GLU A 46 1.80 -9.87 -10.90
CA GLU A 46 0.37 -10.18 -10.84
C GLU A 46 0.05 -11.51 -10.12
N ASP A 47 0.99 -12.05 -9.33
CA ASP A 47 0.71 -13.26 -8.55
C ASP A 47 1.26 -13.18 -7.13
N ALA A 48 0.43 -12.63 -6.24
CA ALA A 48 0.68 -12.70 -4.79
C ALA A 48 0.89 -14.13 -4.28
N SER A 49 0.32 -15.16 -4.93
CA SER A 49 0.41 -16.54 -4.42
C SER A 49 1.82 -17.10 -4.52
N GLU A 50 2.55 -16.77 -5.58
CA GLU A 50 3.91 -17.27 -5.79
C GLU A 50 4.83 -16.73 -4.70
N VAL A 51 4.81 -15.41 -4.49
CA VAL A 51 5.57 -14.73 -3.43
C VAL A 51 5.22 -15.31 -2.06
N ILE A 52 3.93 -15.47 -1.76
CA ILE A 52 3.49 -16.04 -0.47
C ILE A 52 4.01 -17.46 -0.30
N PHE A 53 3.89 -18.32 -1.32
CA PHE A 53 4.28 -19.72 -1.24
C PHE A 53 5.80 -19.90 -1.09
N GLU A 54 6.60 -19.10 -1.80
CA GLU A 54 8.06 -19.15 -1.75
C GLU A 54 8.60 -18.67 -0.39
N VAL A 55 7.96 -17.66 0.22
CA VAL A 55 8.42 -17.02 1.47
C VAL A 55 7.83 -17.66 2.73
N ALA A 56 6.63 -18.25 2.66
CA ALA A 56 5.91 -18.80 3.82
C ALA A 56 6.74 -19.75 4.71
N PRO A 57 7.58 -20.67 4.17
CA PRO A 57 8.36 -21.60 5.00
C PRO A 57 9.35 -20.91 5.93
N TYR A 58 9.72 -19.67 5.64
CA TYR A 58 10.71 -18.89 6.37
C TYR A 58 10.09 -17.85 7.30
N VAL A 59 8.75 -17.76 7.39
CA VAL A 59 8.09 -16.79 8.25
C VAL A 59 7.61 -17.47 9.51
N HIS A 60 8.04 -16.93 10.64
CA HIS A 60 7.76 -17.51 11.94
C HIS A 60 7.31 -16.45 12.94
N LYS A 61 6.74 -16.93 14.05
CA LYS A 61 6.37 -16.14 15.21
C LYS A 61 7.08 -16.70 16.43
N ASN A 62 7.69 -15.86 17.24
CA ASN A 62 8.29 -16.29 18.50
C ASN A 62 7.26 -16.32 19.66
N ASP A 63 7.70 -16.75 20.85
CA ASP A 63 6.83 -16.86 22.03
C ASP A 63 6.25 -15.52 22.50
N GLN A 64 6.85 -14.40 22.11
CA GLN A 64 6.35 -13.04 22.41
C GLN A 64 5.29 -12.58 21.39
N GLY A 65 5.01 -13.39 20.37
CA GLY A 65 4.08 -13.05 19.30
C GLY A 65 4.69 -12.20 18.18
N PHE A 66 6.02 -12.05 18.13
CA PHE A 66 6.70 -11.26 17.10
C PHE A 66 7.00 -12.08 15.86
N LEU A 67 6.68 -11.51 14.70
CA LEU A 67 6.99 -12.04 13.38
C LEU A 67 8.46 -11.80 13.02
N TYR A 68 9.08 -12.76 12.35
CA TYR A 68 10.42 -12.63 11.78
C TYR A 68 10.57 -13.51 10.53
N VAL A 69 11.54 -13.17 9.68
CA VAL A 69 12.01 -14.01 8.59
C VAL A 69 13.20 -14.82 9.10
N ASP A 70 13.19 -16.13 8.86
CA ASP A 70 14.26 -17.04 9.26
C ASP A 70 15.55 -16.73 8.48
N SER A 71 16.68 -16.70 9.19
CA SER A 71 18.00 -16.47 8.60
C SER A 71 18.45 -17.54 7.60
N SER A 72 17.79 -18.70 7.56
CA SER A 72 18.04 -19.78 6.60
C SER A 72 17.50 -19.50 5.19
N ILE A 73 16.77 -18.39 5.00
CA ILE A 73 16.26 -18.03 3.68
C ILE A 73 17.39 -17.80 2.67
N PRO A 74 17.33 -18.43 1.48
CA PRO A 74 18.31 -18.17 0.44
C PRO A 74 18.35 -16.69 0.04
N GLN A 75 19.56 -16.16 -0.14
CA GLN A 75 19.78 -14.73 -0.41
C GLN A 75 19.09 -14.27 -1.72
N ASP A 76 19.03 -15.15 -2.72
CA ASP A 76 18.34 -14.91 -3.98
C ASP A 76 16.82 -14.80 -3.78
N VAL A 77 16.22 -15.66 -2.95
CA VAL A 77 14.80 -15.56 -2.58
C VAL A 77 14.54 -14.27 -1.80
N TYR A 78 15.45 -13.89 -0.89
CA TYR A 78 15.35 -12.66 -0.11
C TYR A 78 15.33 -11.41 -1.00
N ILE A 79 16.28 -11.32 -1.95
CA ILE A 79 16.39 -10.18 -2.86
C ILE A 79 15.23 -10.17 -3.86
N LYS A 80 14.95 -11.30 -4.51
CA LYS A 80 13.90 -11.45 -5.54
C LYS A 80 12.55 -10.98 -5.03
N ASN A 81 12.21 -11.35 -3.80
CA ASN A 81 10.91 -11.06 -3.24
C ASN A 81 10.83 -9.71 -2.52
N GLU A 82 11.95 -8.97 -2.37
CA GLU A 82 12.06 -7.68 -1.65
C GLU A 82 11.95 -7.75 -0.11
N LEU A 83 12.39 -8.84 0.53
CA LEU A 83 12.04 -9.15 1.93
C LEU A 83 12.45 -8.10 2.97
N ALA A 84 13.36 -7.19 2.64
CA ALA A 84 13.62 -6.01 3.47
C ALA A 84 12.35 -5.15 3.72
N VAL A 85 11.41 -5.10 2.78
CA VAL A 85 10.12 -4.39 2.96
C VAL A 85 9.16 -5.23 3.83
N LEU A 86 9.20 -6.57 3.71
CA LEU A 86 8.47 -7.46 4.62
C LEU A 86 8.94 -7.30 6.07
N GLU A 87 10.24 -7.28 6.30
CA GLU A 87 10.80 -7.13 7.63
C GLU A 87 10.41 -5.79 8.26
N LYS A 88 10.40 -4.70 7.48
CA LYS A 88 9.84 -3.41 7.93
C LYS A 88 8.35 -3.49 8.28
N SER A 89 7.57 -4.27 7.52
CA SER A 89 6.17 -4.55 7.87
C SER A 89 6.07 -5.31 9.19
N PHE A 90 6.94 -6.31 9.42
CA PHE A 90 7.02 -7.03 10.69
C PHE A 90 7.45 -6.13 11.85
N GLU A 91 8.37 -5.20 11.67
CA GLU A 91 8.73 -4.23 12.71
C GLU A 91 7.54 -3.40 13.18
N GLU A 92 6.69 -2.94 12.25
CA GLU A 92 5.44 -2.24 12.57
C GLU A 92 4.46 -3.15 13.31
N ILE A 93 4.23 -4.37 12.82
CA ILE A 93 3.33 -5.34 13.45
C ILE A 93 3.84 -5.70 14.86
N ASN A 94 5.13 -5.96 15.02
CA ASN A 94 5.75 -6.32 16.29
C ASN A 94 5.69 -5.17 17.30
N ARG A 95 5.85 -3.92 16.83
CA ARG A 95 5.59 -2.73 17.66
C ARG A 95 4.14 -2.67 18.12
N GLN A 96 3.18 -3.00 17.26
CA GLN A 96 1.76 -3.07 17.65
C GLN A 96 1.49 -4.23 18.62
N VAL A 97 2.13 -5.39 18.47
CA VAL A 97 2.05 -6.51 19.42
C VAL A 97 2.58 -6.07 20.78
N LYS A 98 3.77 -5.46 20.81
CA LYS A 98 4.39 -4.94 22.04
C LYS A 98 3.50 -3.92 22.76
N ASN A 99 2.75 -3.13 22.00
CA ASN A 99 1.81 -2.13 22.53
C ASN A 99 0.43 -2.72 22.89
N GLY A 100 0.22 -4.04 22.76
CA GLY A 100 -1.07 -4.70 23.02
C GLY A 100 -2.18 -4.32 22.02
N GLN A 101 -1.82 -3.79 20.86
CA GLN A 101 -2.76 -3.30 19.84
C GLN A 101 -3.21 -4.40 18.88
N VAL A 102 -2.36 -5.40 18.64
CA VAL A 102 -2.65 -6.55 17.79
C VAL A 102 -2.13 -7.85 18.42
N VAL A 103 -2.68 -8.98 17.97
CA VAL A 103 -2.18 -10.33 18.27
C VAL A 103 -1.92 -11.05 16.96
N VAL A 104 -0.78 -11.73 16.88
CA VAL A 104 -0.44 -12.66 15.80
C VAL A 104 -0.87 -14.07 16.22
N ASN A 105 -1.83 -14.63 15.50
CA ASN A 105 -2.38 -15.97 15.75
C ASN A 105 -1.41 -17.07 15.33
N GLU A 106 -1.72 -18.33 15.65
CA GLU A 106 -0.91 -19.50 15.23
C GLU A 106 -0.90 -19.70 13.71
N ASP A 107 -1.98 -19.33 13.01
CA ASP A 107 -2.04 -19.33 11.55
C ASP A 107 -1.34 -18.11 10.91
N LEU A 108 -0.59 -17.34 11.71
CA LEU A 108 0.08 -16.09 11.34
C LEU A 108 -0.87 -15.00 10.79
N SER A 109 -2.17 -15.12 11.05
CA SER A 109 -3.11 -14.02 10.83
C SER A 109 -3.05 -13.02 11.97
N ILE A 110 -3.37 -11.75 11.66
CA ILE A 110 -3.22 -10.64 12.61
C ILE A 110 -4.60 -10.16 13.03
N THR A 111 -4.86 -10.19 14.33
CA THR A 111 -6.10 -9.71 14.95
C THR A 111 -5.85 -8.37 15.61
N ASN A 112 -6.60 -7.34 15.21
CA ASN A 112 -6.52 -6.04 15.86
C ASN A 112 -7.37 -6.05 17.16
N LEU A 113 -6.72 -5.77 18.29
CA LEU A 113 -7.33 -5.73 19.62
C LEU A 113 -7.74 -4.33 20.05
N SER A 114 -7.20 -3.28 19.40
CA SER A 114 -7.60 -1.91 19.69
C SER A 114 -9.05 -1.65 19.27
N VAL A 115 -9.93 -1.52 20.27
CA VAL A 115 -11.33 -1.09 20.11
C VAL A 115 -11.45 0.36 19.59
N THR A 116 -10.34 1.11 19.55
CA THR A 116 -10.28 2.44 18.95
C THR A 116 -10.29 2.35 17.43
N ASN A 117 -11.51 2.33 16.90
CA ASN A 117 -12.01 2.53 15.55
C ASN A 117 -11.38 3.69 14.73
N LYS A 118 -10.13 4.12 14.91
CA LYS A 118 -9.56 5.15 14.03
C LYS A 118 -9.32 4.64 12.60
N TYR A 119 -9.16 3.33 12.41
CA TYR A 119 -8.99 2.72 11.09
C TYR A 119 -10.24 2.00 10.56
N LYS A 120 -11.37 2.00 11.30
CA LYS A 120 -12.68 1.63 10.73
C LYS A 120 -13.15 2.65 9.66
N PHE A 121 -12.51 3.81 9.60
CA PHE A 121 -12.97 4.91 8.77
C PHE A 121 -12.55 4.86 7.30
N MET A 122 -11.65 3.98 6.86
CA MET A 122 -11.09 4.13 5.51
C MET A 122 -11.10 2.88 4.62
N ALA A 123 -11.91 1.86 4.93
CA ALA A 123 -12.15 0.77 3.96
C ALA A 123 -13.57 0.14 4.00
N ALA A 124 -14.34 0.33 5.09
CA ALA A 124 -15.41 -0.60 5.47
C ALA A 124 -16.73 0.02 5.97
N ALA A 125 -17.09 1.25 5.60
CA ALA A 125 -18.31 1.87 6.14
C ALA A 125 -19.64 1.28 5.60
N ARG A 126 -19.63 0.15 4.87
CA ARG A 126 -20.83 -0.44 4.24
C ARG A 126 -20.87 -1.96 4.38
N LYS A 127 -22.07 -2.48 4.69
CA LYS A 127 -22.40 -3.91 4.79
C LYS A 127 -21.78 -4.69 3.62
N GLY A 128 -21.00 -5.73 3.93
CA GLY A 128 -20.46 -6.67 2.95
C GLY A 128 -19.02 -6.45 2.51
N TYR A 129 -18.35 -5.37 2.95
CA TYR A 129 -16.87 -5.31 2.90
C TYR A 129 -16.27 -6.02 4.11
N THR A 130 -15.22 -6.80 3.88
CA THR A 130 -14.40 -7.37 4.95
C THR A 130 -12.92 -7.20 4.62
N SER A 131 -12.09 -7.09 5.64
CA SER A 131 -10.64 -7.10 5.51
C SER A 131 -10.05 -8.00 6.58
N LYS A 132 -9.06 -8.81 6.23
CA LYS A 132 -8.28 -9.63 7.16
C LYS A 132 -6.79 -9.45 6.84
N THR A 133 -6.02 -9.11 7.87
CA THR A 133 -4.58 -8.92 7.77
C THR A 133 -3.85 -10.23 8.09
N TYR A 134 -2.79 -10.48 7.34
CA TYR A 134 -1.89 -11.62 7.46
C TYR A 134 -0.44 -11.13 7.45
N TRP A 135 0.51 -11.97 7.84
CA TRP A 135 1.95 -11.64 7.72
C TRP A 135 2.33 -11.20 6.30
N TRP A 136 1.73 -11.79 5.27
CA TRP A 136 2.04 -11.50 3.87
C TRP A 136 1.34 -10.25 3.32
N GLY A 137 0.42 -9.63 4.07
CA GLY A 137 -0.35 -8.48 3.62
C GLY A 137 -1.81 -8.54 4.03
N VAL A 138 -2.72 -8.27 3.11
CA VAL A 138 -4.15 -8.12 3.44
C VAL A 138 -5.02 -8.77 2.38
N ARG A 139 -6.07 -9.47 2.85
CA ARG A 139 -7.21 -9.89 2.04
C ARG A 139 -8.37 -8.93 2.26
N ALA A 140 -8.83 -8.28 1.20
CA ALA A 140 -10.04 -7.47 1.20
C ALA A 140 -11.14 -8.10 0.34
N THR A 141 -12.37 -8.11 0.82
CA THR A 141 -13.55 -8.59 0.08
C THR A 141 -14.49 -7.44 -0.20
N TYR A 142 -14.88 -7.29 -1.45
CA TYR A 142 -15.78 -6.25 -1.94
C TYR A 142 -17.06 -6.89 -2.45
N THR A 143 -18.20 -6.22 -2.26
CA THR A 143 -19.43 -6.50 -3.02
C THR A 143 -19.31 -5.98 -4.46
N ASP A 144 -20.21 -6.38 -5.36
CA ASP A 144 -20.25 -5.86 -6.74
C ASP A 144 -20.25 -4.31 -6.80
N SER A 145 -21.10 -3.69 -5.98
CA SER A 145 -21.20 -2.23 -5.93
C SER A 145 -19.90 -1.54 -5.44
N GLN A 146 -19.18 -2.19 -4.52
CA GLN A 146 -17.92 -1.69 -4.00
C GLN A 146 -16.78 -1.92 -5.00
N ALA A 147 -16.74 -3.10 -5.63
CA ALA A 147 -15.78 -3.41 -6.67
C ALA A 147 -15.88 -2.42 -7.83
N LYS A 148 -17.09 -2.10 -8.30
CA LYS A 148 -17.32 -1.09 -9.36
C LYS A 148 -16.78 0.30 -8.99
N LYS A 149 -16.94 0.72 -7.72
CA LYS A 149 -16.41 2.00 -7.25
C LYS A 149 -14.89 2.00 -7.16
N ALA A 150 -14.31 0.94 -6.60
CA ALA A 150 -12.87 0.76 -6.53
C ALA A 150 -12.25 0.76 -7.94
N ILE A 151 -12.83 0.01 -8.89
CA ILE A 151 -12.40 -0.02 -10.29
C ILE A 151 -12.42 1.38 -10.90
N LYS A 152 -13.51 2.12 -10.72
CA LYS A 152 -13.61 3.48 -11.25
C LYS A 152 -12.51 4.39 -10.71
N GLN A 153 -12.26 4.36 -9.40
CA GLN A 153 -11.20 5.21 -8.82
C GLN A 153 -9.79 4.77 -9.22
N LEU A 154 -9.56 3.46 -9.42
CA LEU A 154 -8.32 2.96 -9.99
C LEU A 154 -8.14 3.40 -11.45
N GLU A 155 -9.21 3.46 -12.24
CA GLU A 155 -9.20 4.01 -13.61
C GLU A 155 -8.90 5.53 -13.56
N ASP A 156 -9.62 6.30 -12.72
CA ASP A 156 -9.42 7.76 -12.57
C ASP A 156 -7.97 8.10 -12.12
N ALA A 157 -7.43 7.37 -11.13
CA ALA A 157 -6.03 7.54 -10.68
C ALA A 157 -4.98 7.01 -11.66
N SER A 158 -5.38 6.24 -12.67
CA SER A 158 -4.47 5.89 -13.77
C SER A 158 -4.29 7.04 -14.76
N ASP A 159 -5.24 7.98 -14.80
CA ASP A 159 -5.25 9.12 -15.70
C ASP A 159 -4.71 10.39 -15.01
N THR A 160 -4.92 10.56 -13.70
CA THR A 160 -4.50 11.78 -12.96
C THR A 160 -3.88 11.45 -11.60
N GLU A 161 -2.70 12.00 -11.31
CA GLU A 161 -2.00 11.78 -10.02
C GLU A 161 -2.74 12.36 -8.80
N GLN A 162 -3.61 13.35 -9.02
CA GLN A 162 -4.38 13.99 -7.94
C GLN A 162 -5.39 13.03 -7.27
N ASP A 163 -5.73 11.92 -7.93
CA ASP A 163 -6.71 10.96 -7.45
C ASP A 163 -6.10 9.84 -6.59
N TYR A 164 -4.77 9.79 -6.41
CA TYR A 164 -4.14 8.78 -5.56
C TYR A 164 -4.67 8.79 -4.12
N ALA A 165 -5.01 9.96 -3.57
CA ALA A 165 -5.59 10.04 -2.24
C ALA A 165 -6.93 9.28 -2.14
N THR A 166 -7.71 9.24 -3.22
CA THR A 166 -9.01 8.56 -3.25
C THR A 166 -8.86 7.05 -3.37
N ILE A 167 -7.87 6.54 -4.11
CA ILE A 167 -7.68 5.09 -4.23
C ILE A 167 -7.24 4.43 -2.92
N LEU A 168 -6.51 5.16 -2.06
CA LEU A 168 -6.08 4.63 -0.76
C LEU A 168 -7.26 4.25 0.14
N PHE A 169 -8.44 4.80 -0.13
CA PHE A 169 -9.69 4.39 0.52
C PHE A 169 -10.17 2.99 0.09
N TRP A 170 -9.86 2.57 -1.13
CA TRP A 170 -10.27 1.26 -1.64
C TRP A 170 -9.18 0.22 -1.56
N LEU A 171 -7.93 0.62 -1.41
CA LEU A 171 -6.85 -0.33 -1.23
C LEU A 171 -6.75 -0.77 0.23
N PRO A 172 -6.47 -2.05 0.48
CA PRO A 172 -6.16 -2.46 1.84
C PRO A 172 -4.91 -1.73 2.34
N PRO A 173 -4.84 -1.39 3.63
CA PRO A 173 -3.66 -0.76 4.21
C PRO A 173 -2.54 -1.80 4.33
N VAL A 174 -1.73 -1.92 3.28
CA VAL A 174 -0.48 -2.69 3.28
C VAL A 174 0.70 -1.76 3.50
N ALA A 175 1.71 -2.20 4.26
CA ALA A 175 3.00 -1.51 4.32
C ALA A 175 3.59 -1.48 2.90
N GLY A 176 4.01 -0.32 2.39
CA GLY A 176 4.56 -0.19 1.03
C GLY A 176 3.73 0.61 0.02
N ILE A 177 2.73 1.40 0.44
CA ILE A 177 1.93 2.27 -0.46
C ILE A 177 2.79 3.25 -1.29
N ALA A 178 4.01 3.56 -0.87
CA ALA A 178 4.99 4.30 -1.67
C ALA A 178 5.39 3.44 -2.88
N GLY A 179 4.79 3.71 -4.04
CA GLY A 179 5.06 2.95 -5.27
C GLY A 179 3.82 2.73 -6.14
N ILE A 180 2.61 3.05 -5.66
CA ILE A 180 1.42 2.95 -6.52
C ILE A 180 1.54 3.92 -7.69
N THR A 181 1.63 3.37 -8.90
CA THR A 181 1.68 4.12 -10.15
C THR A 181 0.35 4.05 -10.90
N GLY A 182 0.10 4.96 -11.83
CA GLY A 182 -1.07 4.88 -12.70
C GLY A 182 -1.14 3.56 -13.50
N VAL A 183 0.02 3.01 -13.89
CA VAL A 183 0.11 1.69 -14.55
C VAL A 183 -0.36 0.57 -13.62
N TYR A 184 0.07 0.59 -12.36
CA TYR A 184 -0.39 -0.34 -11.34
C TYR A 184 -1.91 -0.26 -11.16
N CYS A 185 -2.44 0.95 -10.96
CA CYS A 185 -3.87 1.19 -10.81
C CYS A 185 -4.67 0.63 -11.98
N LYS A 186 -4.20 0.88 -13.21
CA LYS A 186 -4.85 0.40 -14.43
C LYS A 186 -4.90 -1.13 -14.51
N LYS A 187 -3.81 -1.81 -14.17
CA LYS A 187 -3.75 -3.29 -14.17
C LYS A 187 -4.65 -3.89 -13.10
N LEU A 188 -4.56 -3.38 -11.87
CA LEU A 188 -5.40 -3.84 -10.76
C LEU A 188 -6.88 -3.60 -11.06
N GLY A 189 -7.24 -2.44 -11.60
CA GLY A 189 -8.60 -2.10 -12.02
C GLY A 189 -9.13 -3.08 -13.07
N LYS A 190 -8.33 -3.43 -14.09
CA LYS A 190 -8.68 -4.45 -15.08
C LYS A 190 -8.88 -5.83 -14.46
N ALA A 191 -8.01 -6.26 -13.54
CA ALA A 191 -8.12 -7.54 -12.85
C ALA A 191 -9.39 -7.61 -11.97
N MET A 192 -9.69 -6.55 -11.23
CA MET A 192 -10.94 -6.41 -10.47
C MET A 192 -12.16 -6.47 -11.38
N LYS A 193 -12.11 -5.78 -12.53
CA LYS A 193 -13.21 -5.75 -13.51
C LYS A 193 -13.50 -7.12 -14.10
N SER A 194 -12.46 -7.88 -14.47
CA SER A 194 -12.63 -9.22 -15.06
C SER A 194 -13.17 -10.27 -14.06
N HIS A 195 -12.90 -10.09 -12.76
CA HIS A 195 -13.31 -11.03 -11.72
C HIS A 195 -14.60 -10.66 -11.00
N ASN A 196 -15.05 -9.41 -11.04
CA ASN A 196 -16.24 -8.99 -10.31
C ASN A 196 -17.51 -9.78 -10.70
N LYS A 197 -17.73 -10.03 -12.01
CA LYS A 197 -18.82 -10.87 -12.56
C LYS A 197 -20.21 -10.66 -11.90
N GLY A 198 -20.49 -9.46 -11.39
CA GLY A 198 -21.75 -9.12 -10.70
C GLY A 198 -21.87 -9.59 -9.24
N LYS A 199 -20.84 -10.23 -8.66
CA LYS A 199 -20.86 -10.77 -7.28
C LYS A 199 -19.95 -10.02 -6.31
N GLY A 200 -18.95 -9.31 -6.82
CA GLY A 200 -17.87 -8.74 -6.03
C GLY A 200 -16.55 -9.45 -6.27
N VAL A 201 -15.50 -8.99 -5.57
CA VAL A 201 -14.15 -9.55 -5.68
C VAL A 201 -13.53 -9.78 -4.33
N ILE A 202 -12.59 -10.73 -4.28
CA ILE A 202 -11.63 -10.92 -3.21
C ILE A 202 -10.27 -10.48 -3.76
N LEU A 203 -9.63 -9.54 -3.08
CA LEU A 203 -8.32 -8.99 -3.39
C LEU A 203 -7.35 -9.41 -2.30
N ASP A 204 -6.36 -10.21 -2.67
CA ASP A 204 -5.17 -10.44 -1.86
C ASP A 204 -4.11 -9.45 -2.33
N MET A 205 -3.58 -8.63 -1.44
CA MET A 205 -2.51 -7.68 -1.73
C MET A 205 -1.38 -7.87 -0.73
N THR A 206 -0.15 -7.96 -1.22
CA THR A 206 1.05 -8.14 -0.39
C THR A 206 1.70 -6.81 -0.05
N TRP A 207 2.67 -6.87 0.87
CA TRP A 207 3.57 -5.76 1.21
C TRP A 207 4.46 -5.31 0.05
N ALA A 208 4.70 -6.18 -0.95
CA ALA A 208 5.45 -5.85 -2.17
C ALA A 208 4.53 -5.29 -3.27
N LEU A 209 3.31 -4.89 -2.92
CA LEU A 209 2.25 -4.47 -3.83
C LEU A 209 1.83 -5.53 -4.88
N THR A 210 2.32 -6.77 -4.80
CA THR A 210 1.80 -7.85 -5.65
C THR A 210 0.38 -8.20 -5.24
N TYR A 211 -0.45 -8.62 -6.19
CA TYR A 211 -1.85 -8.85 -5.92
C TYR A 211 -2.42 -10.08 -6.61
N LYS A 212 -3.55 -10.56 -6.10
CA LYS A 212 -4.39 -11.57 -6.72
C LYS A 212 -5.86 -11.19 -6.56
N VAL A 213 -6.60 -11.25 -7.66
CA VAL A 213 -8.03 -10.99 -7.66
C VAL A 213 -8.79 -12.28 -7.96
N LYS A 214 -9.84 -12.55 -7.20
CA LYS A 214 -10.78 -13.66 -7.43
C LYS A 214 -12.21 -13.15 -7.39
N SER A 215 -13.11 -13.87 -8.05
CA SER A 215 -14.55 -13.65 -7.86
C SER A 215 -14.94 -14.01 -6.42
N ARG A 216 -15.87 -13.24 -5.85
CA ARG A 216 -16.50 -13.55 -4.57
C ARG A 216 -17.53 -14.68 -4.70
#